data_AF-A0AAV2CGY0-F1
#
_entry.id   AF-A0AAV2CGY0-F1
#
_cell.length_a   1.000
_cell.length_b   1.000
_cell.length_c   1.000
_cell.angle_alpha   90.00
_cell.angle_beta   90.00
_cell.angle_gamma   90.00
#
_symmetry.space_group_name_H-M   'P 1'
#
loop_
_entity.id
_entity.type
_entity.pdbx_description
1 polymer ?
#
loop_
_entity_poly.entity_id
_entity_poly.type
_entity_poly.pdbx_seq_one_letter_code
_entity_poly.pdbx_strand_id
1 'polypeptide(L)'
;MEMPSLRRIYNVVDDDPAPRQEVFAYVEDLIEKKCPGLVERGPTTPKEEKPCVVGKRSSRGEKRVSNDRMKSELGVKLRHPNYRSGLLRITEQLIL
;
A
#
# COMPACT_ATOMS: atom_id res chain seq x y z
N MET A 1 19.87 -23.66 -13.89
CA MET A 1 19.14 -22.73 -13.01
C MET A 1 19.71 -22.94 -11.62
N GLU A 2 20.51 -22.00 -11.12
CA GLU A 2 21.14 -22.12 -9.79
C GLU A 2 20.05 -22.12 -8.72
N MET A 3 20.09 -23.08 -7.79
CA MET A 3 19.14 -23.08 -6.68
C MET A 3 19.48 -21.96 -5.69
N PRO A 4 18.49 -21.17 -5.23
CA PRO A 4 18.76 -20.14 -4.24
C PRO A 4 19.30 -20.77 -2.95
N SER A 5 20.39 -20.21 -2.41
CA SER A 5 21.04 -20.78 -1.22
C SER A 5 20.12 -20.75 0.01
N LEU A 6 20.14 -21.82 0.82
CA LEU A 6 19.24 -22.13 1.95
C LEU A 6 19.14 -21.08 3.09
N ARG A 7 19.83 -19.94 3.01
CA ARG A 7 19.86 -18.87 4.04
C ARG A 7 19.62 -17.46 3.51
N ARG A 8 19.00 -17.32 2.33
CA ARG A 8 18.72 -16.00 1.75
C ARG A 8 17.49 -15.36 2.38
N ILE A 9 17.54 -14.03 2.54
CA ILE A 9 16.42 -13.20 2.98
C ILE A 9 15.91 -12.43 1.76
N TYR A 10 14.60 -12.41 1.56
CA TYR A 10 13.94 -11.72 0.47
C TYR A 10 12.94 -10.70 1.02
N ASN A 11 12.99 -9.48 0.52
CA ASN A 11 11.95 -8.50 0.77
C ASN A 11 10.78 -8.79 -0.16
N VAL A 12 9.57 -8.83 0.39
CA VAL A 12 8.33 -9.03 -0.36
C VAL A 12 7.53 -7.75 -0.28
N VAL A 13 7.77 -6.87 -1.24
CA VAL A 13 7.09 -5.58 -1.41
C VAL A 13 6.80 -5.38 -2.90
N ASP A 14 5.89 -4.48 -3.23
CA ASP A 14 5.65 -4.08 -4.61
C ASP A 14 6.78 -3.16 -5.15
N ASP A 15 6.59 -2.58 -6.33
CA ASP A 15 7.60 -1.74 -7.00
C ASP A 15 7.40 -0.26 -6.70
N ASP A 16 6.33 0.11 -5.99
CA ASP A 16 5.83 1.47 -5.89
C ASP A 16 5.72 1.91 -4.42
N PRO A 17 6.85 2.28 -3.79
CA PRO A 17 6.83 2.83 -2.45
C PRO A 17 6.10 4.18 -2.46
N ALA A 18 4.92 4.24 -1.84
CA ALA A 18 4.08 5.42 -1.77
C ALA A 18 3.83 5.89 -0.33
N PRO A 19 3.64 7.20 -0.09
CA PRO A 19 3.17 7.71 1.20
C PRO A 19 1.81 7.11 1.56
N ARG A 20 1.61 6.80 2.85
CA ARG A 20 0.36 6.18 3.31
C ARG A 20 -0.87 7.05 3.01
N GLN A 21 -0.74 8.37 3.12
CA GLN A 21 -1.80 9.32 2.82
C GLN A 21 -2.25 9.23 1.36
N GLU A 22 -1.30 9.02 0.43
CA GLU A 22 -1.61 8.89 -1.00
C GLU A 22 -2.41 7.62 -1.28
N VAL A 23 -1.99 6.50 -0.68
CA VAL A 23 -2.68 5.21 -0.85
C VAL A 23 -4.12 5.28 -0.33
N PHE A 24 -4.34 5.90 0.83
CA PHE A 24 -5.69 6.07 1.37
C PHE A 24 -6.57 6.94 0.47
N ALA A 25 -6.07 8.09 0.02
CA ALA A 25 -6.81 8.98 -0.87
C ALA A 25 -7.24 8.26 -2.16
N TYR A 26 -6.38 7.40 -2.70
CA TYR A 26 -6.72 6.60 -3.88
C TYR A 26 -7.82 5.56 -3.62
N VAL A 27 -7.80 4.89 -2.47
CA VAL A 27 -8.85 3.92 -2.12
C VAL A 27 -10.20 4.60 -1.90
N GLU A 28 -10.21 5.76 -1.23
CA GLU A 28 -11.44 6.54 -1.06
C GLU A 28 -12.05 6.95 -2.41
N ASP A 29 -11.22 7.42 -3.35
CA ASP A 29 -11.66 7.73 -4.71
C ASP A 29 -12.21 6.51 -5.45
N LEU A 30 -11.58 5.34 -5.32
CA LEU A 30 -12.05 4.08 -5.91
C LEU A 30 -13.41 3.64 -5.34
N ILE A 31 -13.59 3.72 -4.02
CA ILE A 31 -14.84 3.35 -3.35
C ILE A 31 -15.95 4.30 -3.77
N GLU A 32 -15.71 5.61 -3.74
CA GLU A 32 -16.72 6.61 -4.09
C GLU A 32 -17.15 6.48 -5.57
N LYS A 33 -16.21 6.16 -6.47
CA LYS A 33 -16.51 5.89 -7.88
C LYS A 33 -17.39 4.66 -8.07
N LYS A 34 -17.17 3.60 -7.29
CA LYS A 34 -17.95 2.37 -7.39
C LYS A 34 -19.29 2.47 -6.65
N CYS A 35 -19.32 3.21 -5.55
CA CYS A 35 -20.41 3.27 -4.58
C CYS A 35 -20.58 4.72 -4.11
N PRO A 36 -21.20 5.58 -4.93
CA PRO A 36 -21.37 6.98 -4.57
C PRO A 36 -22.07 7.12 -3.21
N GLY A 37 -21.52 7.96 -2.33
CA GLY A 37 -22.05 8.21 -0.99
C GLY A 37 -21.70 7.18 0.08
N LEU A 38 -20.95 6.13 -0.23
CA LEU A 38 -20.46 5.16 0.77
C LEU A 38 -19.29 5.73 1.58
N VAL A 39 -18.50 6.62 0.98
CA VAL A 39 -17.44 7.31 1.71
C VAL A 39 -18.07 8.49 2.45
N GLU A 40 -18.27 8.33 3.76
CA GLU A 40 -18.57 9.47 4.62
C GLU A 40 -17.34 10.39 4.67
N ARG A 41 -17.27 11.33 3.73
CA ARG A 41 -16.52 12.56 3.90
C ARG A 41 -17.26 13.38 4.94
N GLY A 42 -17.11 13.00 6.22
CA GLY A 42 -17.55 13.83 7.33
C GLY A 42 -17.01 15.25 7.15
N PRO A 43 -17.65 16.27 7.74
CA PRO A 43 -17.12 17.62 7.68
C PRO A 43 -15.63 17.56 8.04
N THR A 44 -14.81 18.34 7.35
CA THR A 44 -13.45 18.63 7.78
C THR A 44 -13.48 19.43 9.09
N THR A 45 -14.23 18.99 10.09
CA THR A 45 -13.75 19.09 11.46
C THR A 45 -12.34 18.52 11.39
N PRO A 46 -11.30 19.24 11.82
CA PRO A 46 -10.06 18.57 12.14
C PRO A 46 -10.52 17.48 13.09
N LYS A 47 -10.55 16.24 12.62
CA LYS A 47 -10.80 15.09 13.47
C LYS A 47 -9.80 15.37 14.56
N GLU A 48 -10.29 15.68 15.76
CA GLU A 48 -9.43 15.78 16.91
C GLU A 48 -8.57 14.55 16.76
N GLU A 49 -7.30 14.79 16.46
CA GLU A 49 -6.29 13.81 16.66
C GLU A 49 -6.51 13.55 18.14
N LYS A 50 -7.29 12.50 18.46
CA LYS A 50 -7.28 11.93 19.81
C LYS A 50 -5.79 11.94 20.10
N PRO A 51 -5.31 12.67 21.11
CA PRO A 51 -3.88 12.78 21.33
C PRO A 51 -3.47 11.41 21.84
N CYS A 52 -3.36 10.45 20.93
CA CYS A 52 -2.34 9.44 20.97
C CYS A 52 -1.10 10.29 21.13
N VAL A 53 -0.60 10.32 22.36
CA VAL A 53 0.65 10.92 22.78
C VAL A 53 1.71 10.48 21.78
N VAL A 54 1.88 11.26 20.73
CA VAL A 54 2.76 10.98 19.62
C VAL A 54 3.56 12.25 19.50
N GLY A 55 4.46 12.41 20.47
CA GLY A 55 5.59 13.31 20.30
C GLY A 55 6.22 12.99 18.94
N LYS A 56 6.35 14.02 18.09
CA LYS A 56 7.13 14.01 16.85
C LYS A 56 7.33 12.58 16.31
N ARG A 57 6.31 11.98 15.68
CA ARG A 57 6.53 10.88 14.72
C ARG A 57 7.22 11.49 13.50
N SER A 58 8.45 11.90 13.74
CA SER A 58 9.45 12.22 12.74
C SER A 58 9.41 11.11 11.71
N SER A 59 9.64 11.47 10.46
CA SER A 59 10.02 10.62 9.33
C SER A 59 11.06 9.52 9.60
N ARG A 60 11.54 9.37 10.85
CA ARG A 60 12.21 8.19 11.42
C ARG A 60 11.33 6.94 11.35
N GLY A 61 11.15 6.40 10.16
CA GLY A 61 10.46 5.11 9.96
C GLY A 61 10.06 4.79 8.53
N GLU A 62 9.99 5.78 7.65
CA GLU A 62 9.66 5.54 6.24
C GLU A 62 10.92 5.08 5.50
N LYS A 63 10.88 3.83 5.03
CA LYS A 63 11.97 3.20 4.28
C LYS A 63 11.47 2.81 2.91
N ARG A 64 12.29 3.03 1.90
CA ARG A 64 12.14 2.41 0.58
C ARG A 64 12.89 1.09 0.61
N VAL A 65 12.24 0.02 0.16
CA VAL A 65 12.76 -1.35 0.25
C VAL A 65 12.86 -1.91 -1.16
N SER A 66 14.05 -2.36 -1.57
CA SER A 66 14.21 -3.05 -2.86
C SER A 66 13.69 -4.48 -2.77
N ASN A 67 13.02 -4.91 -3.85
CA ASN A 67 12.53 -6.27 -4.06
C ASN A 67 13.29 -6.99 -5.20
N ASP A 68 14.41 -6.43 -5.67
CA ASP A 68 15.14 -6.94 -6.85
C ASP A 68 15.56 -8.40 -6.66
N ARG A 69 15.93 -8.76 -5.42
CA ARG A 69 16.39 -10.11 -5.10
C ARG A 69 15.33 -11.18 -5.35
N MET A 70 14.07 -10.95 -4.98
CA MET A 70 13.02 -11.94 -5.24
C MET A 70 12.71 -12.06 -6.73
N LYS A 71 12.90 -10.98 -7.50
CA LYS A 71 12.69 -10.98 -8.95
C LYS A 71 13.81 -11.69 -9.70
N SER A 72 15.07 -11.37 -9.36
CA SER A 72 16.24 -11.89 -10.07
C SER A 72 16.55 -13.34 -9.71
N GLU A 73 16.48 -13.71 -8.43
CA GLU A 73 16.86 -15.06 -7.97
C GLU A 73 15.68 -16.04 -8.01
N LEU A 74 14.46 -15.59 -7.69
CA LEU A 74 13.28 -16.48 -7.63
C LEU A 74 12.39 -16.35 -8.89
N GLY A 75 12.70 -15.43 -9.80
CA GLY A 75 11.90 -15.22 -11.02
C GLY A 75 10.49 -14.67 -10.76
N VAL A 76 10.25 -14.07 -9.59
CA VAL A 76 8.91 -13.56 -9.21
C VAL A 76 8.49 -12.45 -10.18
N LYS A 77 7.30 -12.62 -10.77
CA LYS A 77 6.60 -11.59 -11.54
C LYS A 77 5.39 -11.13 -10.75
N LEU A 78 5.38 -9.87 -10.32
CA LEU A 78 4.28 -9.32 -9.55
C LEU A 78 3.04 -9.15 -10.43
N ARG A 79 1.91 -9.70 -9.98
CA ARG A 79 0.60 -9.46 -10.62
C ARG A 79 0.13 -8.02 -10.43
N HIS A 80 0.47 -7.43 -9.28
CA HIS A 80 0.15 -6.07 -8.91
C HIS A 80 1.46 -5.38 -8.50
N PRO A 81 2.19 -4.75 -9.44
CA PRO A 81 3.48 -4.12 -9.17
C PRO A 81 3.36 -2.79 -8.41
N ASN A 82 2.14 -2.29 -8.21
CA ASN A 82 1.89 -1.07 -7.44
C ASN A 82 0.55 -1.15 -6.71
N TYR A 83 0.41 -0.33 -5.68
CA TYR A 83 -0.80 -0.26 -4.86
C TYR A 83 -2.05 0.05 -5.71
N ARG A 84 -1.92 0.86 -6.76
CA ARG A 84 -3.06 1.27 -7.61
C ARG A 84 -3.70 0.08 -8.31
N SER A 85 -2.88 -0.74 -8.97
CA SER A 85 -3.32 -1.94 -9.69
C SER A 85 -3.95 -2.99 -8.76
N GLY A 86 -3.40 -3.14 -7.54
CA GLY A 86 -3.94 -4.06 -6.54
C GLY A 86 -5.27 -3.60 -5.98
N LEU A 87 -5.35 -2.33 -5.59
CA LEU A 87 -6.56 -1.75 -5.00
C LEU A 87 -7.70 -1.62 -6.02
N LEU A 88 -7.40 -1.30 -7.28
CA LEU A 88 -8.40 -1.34 -8.35
C LEU A 88 -9.00 -2.74 -8.48
N ARG A 89 -8.15 -3.78 -8.53
CA ARG A 89 -8.60 -5.17 -8.64
C ARG A 89 -9.45 -5.61 -7.46
N ILE A 90 -9.06 -5.26 -6.24
CA ILE A 90 -9.84 -5.54 -5.03
C ILE A 90 -11.20 -4.84 -5.12
N THR A 91 -11.20 -3.56 -5.49
CA THR A 91 -12.42 -2.76 -5.58
C THR A 91 -13.37 -3.33 -6.63
N GLU A 92 -12.90 -3.76 -7.79
CA GLU A 92 -13.70 -4.44 -8.82
C GLU A 92 -14.42 -5.68 -8.29
N GLN A 93 -13.77 -6.44 -7.40
CA GLN A 93 -14.29 -7.68 -6.82
C GLN A 93 -15.26 -7.48 -5.66
N LEU A 94 -15.42 -6.26 -5.14
CA LEU A 94 -16.44 -5.97 -4.12
C LEU A 94 -17.82 -6.24 -4.71
N ILE A 95 -18.52 -7.24 -4.19
CA ILE A 95 -19.95 -7.43 -4.43
C ILE A 95 -20.65 -6.61 -3.34
N LEU A 96 -21.58 -5.75 -3.75
CA LEU A 96 -22.38 -4.89 -2.87
C LEU A 96 -23.84 -5.25 -3.02
#